data_AF-A0A914ZHM9-F1
#
_entry.id   AF-A0A914ZHM9-F1
#
_cell.length_a   1.000
_cell.length_b   1.000
_cell.length_c   1.000
_cell.angle_alpha   90.00
_cell.angle_beta   90.00
_cell.angle_gamma   90.00
#
_symmetry.space_group_name_H-M   'P 1'
#
loop_
_entity.id
_entity.type
_entity.pdbx_description
1 polymer ?
#
loop_
_entity_poly.entity_id
_entity_poly.type
_entity_poly.pdbx_seq_one_letter_code
_entity_poly.pdbx_strand_id
1 'polypeptide(L)'
;MEHQQSSQVTDRAPLENEIVIVAEEGLPRAEWKLGKVEKLHKNRGGKTKAVDVKMPNGHVLKRPVSMLYPLEVSEEERETLSTTKSKEFVKHLADQNLQAEETEEEEESKTTRTMYAHALSVIEITTKRDREITEEWALVTEEKEPVFDAPPFTDISKERLQWVLDMIDKNRRHKICRRSAEEQGKSTADAIRDDAEVIIEAASDACQKSSAALTRELEDVAFRWRWIIGGAVGAALAVRCAAAAIFLCLQYLLCAARCCCVRC
;
A
#
# COMPACT_ATOMS: atom_id res chain seq x y z
N MET A 1 28.90 19.23 -8.44
CA MET A 1 27.44 19.41 -8.47
C MET A 1 26.93 19.03 -7.10
N GLU A 2 26.58 20.02 -6.29
CA GLU A 2 26.07 19.80 -4.94
C GLU A 2 24.59 19.41 -5.05
N HIS A 3 24.25 18.18 -4.66
CA HIS A 3 22.86 17.73 -4.63
C HIS A 3 22.14 18.41 -3.47
N GLN A 4 21.55 19.57 -3.73
CA GLN A 4 20.73 20.27 -2.75
C GLN A 4 19.32 19.64 -2.75
N GLN A 5 19.15 18.60 -1.95
CA GLN A 5 17.82 18.08 -1.63
C GLN A 5 17.07 19.12 -0.78
N SER A 6 15.78 19.30 -1.06
CA SER A 6 14.88 20.14 -0.28
C SER A 6 14.80 19.58 1.14
N SER A 7 15.63 20.09 2.05
CA SER A 7 15.45 19.85 3.46
C SER A 7 14.19 20.60 3.85
N GLN A 8 13.04 19.91 3.87
CA GLN A 8 11.98 20.32 4.77
C GLN A 8 12.51 20.01 6.18
N VAL A 9 13.44 20.85 6.65
CA VAL A 9 13.73 20.94 8.08
C VAL A 9 12.43 21.45 8.66
N THR A 10 11.57 20.52 9.09
CA THR A 10 10.48 20.91 9.96
C THR A 10 11.17 21.51 11.18
N ASP A 11 10.93 22.80 11.45
CA ASP A 11 11.47 23.53 12.63
C ASP A 11 10.83 23.01 13.95
N ARG A 12 10.33 21.78 13.93
CA ARG A 12 9.66 21.14 15.05
C ARG A 12 10.72 20.56 15.98
N ALA A 13 10.57 20.83 17.27
CA ALA A 13 11.38 20.15 18.27
C ALA A 13 11.00 18.66 18.29
N PRO A 14 11.98 17.74 18.40
CA PRO A 14 11.69 16.32 18.50
C PRO A 14 10.88 16.03 19.78
N LEU A 15 9.96 15.08 19.68
CA LEU A 15 9.13 14.62 20.78
C LEU A 15 9.81 13.49 21.57
N GLU A 16 9.46 13.35 22.85
CA GLU A 16 9.87 12.18 23.63
C GLU A 16 9.26 10.92 23.03
N ASN A 17 10.05 9.84 22.94
CA ASN A 17 9.70 8.57 22.29
C ASN A 17 9.53 8.60 20.75
N GLU A 18 9.82 9.71 20.07
CA GLU A 18 9.81 9.78 18.60
C GLU A 18 10.98 8.98 17.99
N ILE A 19 10.75 8.35 16.84
CA ILE A 19 11.78 7.70 16.04
C ILE A 19 12.36 8.70 15.05
N VAL A 20 13.68 8.91 15.13
CA VAL A 20 14.41 9.88 14.31
C VAL A 20 15.62 9.21 13.67
N ILE A 21 16.06 9.73 12.52
CA ILE A 21 17.34 9.37 11.91
C ILE A 21 18.44 10.14 12.66
N VAL A 22 19.45 9.43 13.13
CA VAL A 22 20.61 10.00 13.84
C VAL A 22 21.79 10.08 12.88
N ALA A 23 22.31 11.28 12.66
CA ALA A 23 23.49 11.48 11.84
C ALA A 23 24.76 10.97 12.55
N GLU A 24 25.55 10.17 11.81
CA GLU A 24 26.87 9.71 12.23
C GLU A 24 27.95 10.36 11.35
N GLU A 25 28.96 10.94 12.01
CA GLU A 25 30.09 11.57 11.32
C GLU A 25 30.94 10.49 10.62
N GLY A 26 31.25 10.71 9.34
CA GLY A 26 32.06 9.78 8.55
C GLY A 26 31.29 8.71 7.78
N LEU A 27 29.97 8.59 8.00
CA LEU A 27 29.11 7.70 7.22
C LEU A 27 28.24 8.47 6.21
N PRO A 28 28.03 7.92 5.00
CA PRO A 28 27.08 8.51 4.06
C PRO A 28 25.67 8.46 4.65
N ARG A 29 24.81 9.41 4.25
CA ARG A 29 23.44 9.54 4.76
C ARG A 29 22.62 8.25 4.66
N ALA A 30 22.89 7.42 3.65
CA ALA A 30 22.22 6.13 3.46
C ALA A 30 22.48 5.13 4.61
N GLU A 31 23.57 5.32 5.37
CA GLU A 31 23.97 4.44 6.47
C GLU A 31 23.65 5.03 7.86
N TRP A 32 23.00 6.21 7.91
CA TRP A 32 22.59 6.79 9.19
C TRP A 32 21.55 5.91 9.89
N LYS A 33 21.75 5.71 11.19
CA LYS A 33 20.95 4.77 11.97
C LYS A 33 19.70 5.44 12.56
N LEU A 34 18.66 4.64 12.73
CA LEU A 34 17.46 5.05 13.46
C LEU A 34 17.70 4.98 14.96
N GLY A 35 17.20 5.98 15.68
CA GLY A 35 17.26 6.03 17.14
C GLY A 35 15.93 6.51 17.71
N LYS A 36 15.63 6.09 18.94
CA LYS A 36 14.46 6.53 19.69
C LYS A 36 14.84 7.63 20.67
N VAL A 37 14.14 8.77 20.63
CA VAL A 37 14.35 9.86 21.58
C VAL A 37 13.90 9.42 22.98
N GLU A 38 14.79 9.45 23.97
CA GLU A 38 14.48 9.06 25.35
C GLU A 38 14.28 10.27 26.27
N LYS A 39 15.16 11.29 26.21
CA LYS A 39 15.05 12.50 27.03
C LYS A 39 15.47 13.75 26.28
N LEU A 40 14.72 14.85 26.49
CA LEU A 40 15.00 16.15 25.89
C LEU A 40 15.67 17.08 26.92
N HIS A 41 16.87 17.57 26.62
CA HIS A 41 17.56 18.57 27.44
C HIS A 41 17.23 19.98 26.94
N LYS A 42 16.30 20.63 27.63
CA LYS A 42 15.87 22.01 27.36
C LYS A 42 16.82 23.00 28.05
N ASN A 43 17.22 24.05 27.33
CA ASN A 43 17.99 25.16 27.91
C ASN A 43 17.06 26.12 28.69
N ARG A 44 17.63 27.04 29.49
CA ARG A 44 16.91 28.08 30.25
C ARG A 44 15.94 28.93 29.42
N GLY A 45 16.13 28.98 28.10
CA GLY A 45 15.24 29.65 27.13
C GLY A 45 14.20 28.74 26.47
N GLY A 46 13.92 27.55 27.00
CA GLY A 46 12.88 26.64 26.50
C GLY A 46 13.22 25.85 25.23
N LYS A 47 14.31 26.20 24.53
CA LYS A 47 14.77 25.49 23.33
C LYS A 47 15.55 24.21 23.68
N THR A 48 15.19 23.09 23.07
CA THR A 48 15.92 21.82 23.18
C THR A 48 17.22 21.92 22.41
N LYS A 49 18.37 21.73 23.07
CA LYS A 49 19.70 21.76 22.43
C LYS A 49 20.28 20.36 22.22
N ALA A 50 20.08 19.48 23.18
CA ALA A 50 20.61 18.13 23.17
C ALA A 50 19.52 17.13 23.57
N VAL A 51 19.66 15.92 23.06
CA VAL A 51 18.70 14.84 23.23
C VAL A 51 19.48 13.55 23.53
N ASP A 52 18.98 12.79 24.50
CA ASP A 52 19.44 11.43 24.75
C ASP A 52 18.68 10.51 23.79
N VAL A 53 19.40 9.85 22.88
CA VAL A 53 18.83 8.96 21.87
C VAL A 53 19.27 7.53 22.15
N LYS A 54 18.31 6.63 22.27
CA LYS A 54 18.52 5.20 22.42
C LYS A 54 18.71 4.57 21.05
N MET A 55 19.90 4.03 20.83
CA MET A 55 20.25 3.27 19.64
C MET A 55 19.69 1.84 19.72
N PRO A 56 19.52 1.14 18.58
CA PRO A 56 19.01 -0.23 18.55
C PRO A 56 19.92 -1.24 19.26
N ASN A 57 21.20 -0.91 19.43
CA ASN A 57 22.15 -1.67 20.26
C ASN A 57 21.96 -1.48 21.77
N GLY A 58 20.97 -0.70 22.20
CA GLY A 58 20.67 -0.41 23.60
C GLY A 58 21.50 0.73 24.21
N HIS A 59 22.52 1.22 23.51
CA HIS A 59 23.36 2.32 23.99
C HIS A 59 22.62 3.67 23.86
N VAL A 60 22.76 4.54 24.85
CA VAL A 60 22.17 5.88 24.86
C VAL A 60 23.25 6.90 24.49
N LEU A 61 23.01 7.65 23.42
CA LEU A 61 23.93 8.66 22.92
C LEU A 61 23.34 10.07 23.11
N LYS A 62 24.18 10.98 23.61
CA LYS A 62 23.87 12.41 23.66
C LYS A 62 24.17 13.04 22.31
N ARG A 63 23.12 13.49 21.61
CA ARG A 63 23.26 14.13 20.30
C ARG A 63 22.59 15.50 20.28
N PRO A 64 23.15 16.49 19.57
CA PRO A 64 22.48 17.77 19.37
C PRO A 64 21.27 17.59 18.46
N VAL A 65 20.23 18.42 18.65
CA VAL A 65 19.01 18.37 17.83
C VAL A 65 19.30 18.55 16.33
N SER A 66 20.35 19.30 15.98
CA SER A 66 20.78 19.51 14.59
C SER A 66 21.27 18.24 13.87
N MET A 67 21.60 17.19 14.61
CA MET A 67 22.01 15.88 14.07
C MET A 67 20.87 14.86 14.06
N LEU A 68 19.65 15.28 14.40
CA LEU A 68 18.46 14.44 14.38
C LEU A 68 17.56 14.89 13.24
N TYR A 69 17.13 13.93 12.43
CA TYR A 69 16.21 14.18 11.32
C TYR A 69 14.91 13.43 11.56
N PRO A 70 13.76 14.13 11.57
CA PRO A 70 12.46 13.48 11.72
C PRO A 70 12.16 12.59 10.51
N LEU A 71 11.39 11.53 10.74
CA LEU A 71 10.87 10.72 9.65
C LEU A 71 9.57 11.35 9.11
N GLU A 72 9.45 11.43 7.79
CA GLU A 72 8.24 11.86 7.08
C GLU A 72 7.19 10.73 7.06
N VAL A 73 6.89 10.13 8.22
CA VAL A 73 5.80 9.17 8.36
C VAL A 73 4.62 9.90 8.98
N SER A 74 3.62 10.17 8.17
CA SER A 74 2.44 10.92 8.54
C SER A 74 1.51 10.11 9.45
N GLU A 75 1.44 10.44 10.74
CA GLU A 75 0.22 10.22 11.53
C GLU A 75 -0.74 11.43 11.46
N GLU A 76 -0.29 12.55 10.86
CA GLU A 76 -0.98 13.84 10.87
C GLU A 76 -1.64 14.21 9.51
N GLU A 77 -1.59 13.34 8.50
CA GLU A 77 -2.24 13.57 7.19
C GLU A 77 -3.75 13.21 7.18
N ARG A 78 -4.53 13.72 8.14
CA ARG A 78 -6.00 13.67 7.99
C ARG A 78 -6.62 14.99 7.57
N GLU A 79 -6.01 16.13 7.84
CA GLU A 79 -6.65 17.40 7.52
C GLU A 79 -5.60 18.43 7.10
N THR A 80 -5.90 19.14 5.99
CA THR A 80 -5.23 20.35 5.49
C THR A 80 -4.10 20.17 4.47
N LEU A 81 -4.43 19.90 3.20
CA LEU A 81 -3.72 20.51 2.06
C LEU A 81 -4.52 20.40 0.75
N SER A 82 -5.66 21.09 0.74
CA SER A 82 -6.39 21.44 -0.46
C SER A 82 -5.66 22.54 -1.25
N THR A 83 -5.38 22.21 -2.52
CA THR A 83 -5.41 23.10 -3.69
C THR A 83 -4.27 24.11 -3.93
N THR A 84 -3.77 24.05 -5.18
CA THR A 84 -3.19 25.15 -5.97
C THR A 84 -1.68 25.41 -5.82
N LYS A 85 -0.84 24.63 -6.53
CA LYS A 85 0.49 25.07 -7.01
C LYS A 85 1.13 24.21 -8.12
N SER A 86 0.51 23.10 -8.55
CA SER A 86 1.15 22.14 -9.48
C SER A 86 0.97 22.41 -10.99
N LYS A 87 0.53 23.58 -11.45
CA LYS A 87 0.29 23.82 -12.90
C LYS A 87 1.28 24.71 -13.63
N GLU A 88 2.28 25.28 -12.96
CA GLU A 88 3.22 26.21 -13.61
C GLU A 88 4.62 25.63 -13.86
N PHE A 89 5.00 24.55 -13.18
CA PHE A 89 6.34 23.95 -13.30
C PHE A 89 6.57 23.12 -14.60
N VAL A 90 5.49 22.67 -15.25
CA VAL A 90 5.60 21.69 -16.36
C VAL A 90 5.94 22.35 -17.71
N LYS A 91 5.88 23.67 -17.85
CA LYS A 91 6.06 24.32 -19.17
C LYS A 91 7.52 24.67 -19.53
N HIS A 92 8.46 24.59 -18.59
CA HIS A 92 9.79 25.19 -18.77
C HIS A 92 10.95 24.20 -19.00
N LEU A 93 10.69 22.89 -19.00
CA LEU A 93 11.72 21.85 -19.20
C LEU A 93 11.80 21.30 -20.65
N ALA A 94 10.93 21.72 -21.55
CA ALA A 94 10.80 21.09 -22.87
C ALA A 94 11.74 21.64 -23.96
N ASP A 95 12.43 22.77 -23.74
CA ASP A 95 13.14 23.48 -24.82
C ASP A 95 14.69 23.39 -24.77
N GLN A 96 15.28 22.48 -24.00
CA GLN A 96 16.76 22.39 -23.89
C GLN A 96 17.42 21.12 -24.44
N ASN A 97 16.67 20.15 -24.99
CA ASN A 97 17.24 18.87 -25.43
C ASN A 97 17.39 18.71 -26.94
N LEU A 98 17.62 19.79 -27.69
CA LEU A 98 17.87 19.71 -29.12
C LEU A 98 19.12 20.47 -29.54
N GLN A 99 20.30 19.90 -29.22
CA GLN A 99 21.56 20.05 -29.95
C GLN A 99 22.68 19.29 -29.23
N ALA A 100 23.03 18.11 -29.74
CA ALA A 100 24.38 17.55 -29.84
C ALA A 100 24.26 16.03 -30.04
N GLU A 101 23.89 15.64 -31.25
CA GLU A 101 24.12 14.28 -31.75
C GLU A 101 25.40 14.31 -32.57
N GLU A 102 26.19 13.25 -32.41
CA GLU A 102 27.25 12.76 -33.31
C GLU A 102 28.60 13.51 -33.35
N THR A 103 29.57 12.99 -32.61
CA THR A 103 30.89 12.62 -33.17
C THR A 103 31.67 11.71 -32.20
N GLU A 104 32.39 10.73 -32.76
CA GLU A 104 33.44 9.88 -32.13
C GLU A 104 33.04 8.48 -31.63
N GLU A 105 32.50 7.66 -32.53
CA GLU A 105 32.64 6.19 -32.47
C GLU A 105 34.07 5.77 -32.90
N GLU A 106 35.05 5.76 -31.99
CA GLU A 106 36.24 4.85 -32.13
C GLU A 106 37.10 4.65 -30.86
N GLU A 107 36.75 5.20 -29.70
CA GLU A 107 37.54 5.07 -28.44
C GLU A 107 36.86 4.19 -27.37
N GLU A 108 35.71 3.58 -27.66
CA GLU A 108 34.88 2.93 -26.64
C GLU A 108 35.26 1.46 -26.34
N SER A 109 36.02 0.82 -27.23
CA SER A 109 36.35 -0.63 -27.15
C SER A 109 37.41 -0.98 -26.09
N LYS A 110 38.34 -0.06 -25.80
CA LYS A 110 39.42 -0.30 -24.81
C LYS A 110 39.02 0.11 -23.39
N THR A 111 38.18 1.13 -23.27
CA THR A 111 37.76 1.71 -21.97
C THR A 111 36.77 0.80 -21.26
N THR A 112 35.78 0.26 -21.97
CA THR A 112 34.83 -0.73 -21.42
C THR A 112 35.54 -2.02 -20.99
N ARG A 113 36.48 -2.55 -21.79
CA ARG A 113 37.23 -3.77 -21.44
C ARG A 113 38.08 -3.62 -20.18
N THR A 114 38.71 -2.45 -20.00
CA THR A 114 39.49 -2.12 -18.79
C THR A 114 38.57 -1.95 -17.58
N MET A 115 37.42 -1.31 -17.74
CA MET A 115 36.43 -1.12 -16.68
C MET A 115 35.86 -2.46 -16.19
N TYR A 116 35.52 -3.37 -17.10
CA TYR A 116 35.01 -4.71 -16.75
C TYR A 116 36.09 -5.59 -16.09
N ALA A 117 37.34 -5.53 -16.54
CA ALA A 117 38.44 -6.28 -15.91
C ALA A 117 38.71 -5.80 -14.48
N HIS A 118 38.64 -4.49 -14.23
CA HIS A 118 38.83 -3.92 -12.90
C HIS A 118 37.64 -4.19 -11.97
N ALA A 119 36.42 -4.25 -12.51
CA ALA A 119 35.24 -4.65 -11.74
C ALA A 119 35.34 -6.12 -11.29
N LEU A 120 35.79 -7.02 -12.17
CA LEU A 120 35.94 -8.44 -11.85
C LEU A 120 37.04 -8.69 -10.80
N SER A 121 38.15 -7.96 -10.85
CA SER A 121 39.22 -8.09 -9.84
C SER A 121 38.78 -7.59 -8.46
N VAL A 122 38.03 -6.49 -8.40
CA VAL A 122 37.47 -5.97 -7.14
C VAL A 122 36.48 -6.96 -6.52
N ILE A 123 35.60 -7.57 -7.32
CA ILE A 123 34.66 -8.60 -6.85
C ILE A 123 35.40 -9.83 -6.30
N GLU A 124 36.50 -10.24 -6.94
CA GLU A 124 37.30 -11.38 -6.45
C GLU A 124 38.04 -11.05 -5.13
N ILE A 125 38.48 -9.80 -4.96
CA ILE A 125 39.12 -9.33 -3.71
C ILE A 125 38.12 -9.24 -2.56
N THR A 126 36.90 -8.74 -2.80
CA THR A 126 35.86 -8.66 -1.76
C THR A 126 35.40 -10.05 -1.34
N THR A 127 35.17 -10.97 -2.27
CA THR A 127 34.77 -12.34 -1.94
C THR A 127 35.84 -13.12 -1.17
N LYS A 128 37.14 -12.87 -1.45
CA LYS A 128 38.23 -13.44 -0.64
C LYS A 128 38.27 -12.87 0.78
N ARG A 129 38.10 -11.56 0.93
CA ARG A 129 38.05 -10.90 2.25
C ARG A 129 36.81 -11.30 3.05
N ASP A 130 35.65 -11.44 2.41
CA ASP A 130 34.40 -11.89 3.05
C ASP A 130 34.50 -13.35 3.49
N ARG A 131 35.21 -14.19 2.73
CA ARG A 131 35.50 -15.58 3.10
C ARG A 131 36.46 -15.66 4.29
N GLU A 132 37.50 -14.83 4.32
CA GLU A 132 38.44 -14.74 5.44
C GLU A 132 37.76 -14.24 6.72
N ILE A 133 36.87 -13.25 6.61
CA ILE A 133 36.02 -12.78 7.71
C ILE A 133 35.11 -13.92 8.18
N THR A 134 34.43 -14.63 7.28
CA THR A 134 33.54 -15.74 7.66
C THR A 134 34.29 -16.87 8.37
N GLU A 135 35.51 -17.18 7.94
CA GLU A 135 36.40 -18.15 8.59
C GLU A 135 36.91 -17.66 9.96
N GLU A 136 37.15 -16.34 10.12
CA GLU A 136 37.47 -15.69 11.40
C GLU A 136 36.29 -15.77 12.39
N TRP A 137 35.06 -15.49 11.95
CA TRP A 137 33.86 -15.60 12.80
C TRP A 137 33.52 -17.06 13.17
N ALA A 138 33.94 -18.05 12.37
CA ALA A 138 33.71 -19.47 12.65
C ALA A 138 34.57 -19.99 13.83
N LEU A 139 35.74 -19.39 14.07
CA LEU A 139 36.67 -19.78 15.14
C LEU A 139 36.38 -19.08 16.48
N VAL A 140 35.52 -18.07 16.52
CA VAL A 140 35.19 -17.25 17.71
C VAL A 140 33.88 -17.70 18.39
N THR A 141 33.45 -18.93 18.15
CA THR A 141 32.30 -19.51 18.90
C THR A 141 32.75 -20.08 20.24
N GLU A 142 33.28 -19.21 21.11
CA GLU A 142 33.15 -19.43 22.55
C GLU A 142 31.74 -19.03 22.99
N GLU A 143 31.12 -19.92 23.78
CA GLU A 143 29.75 -19.89 24.27
C GLU A 143 29.31 -18.48 24.72
N LYS A 144 28.42 -17.85 23.95
CA LYS A 144 27.67 -16.67 24.42
C LYS A 144 26.20 -17.02 24.48
N GLU A 145 25.64 -16.89 25.67
CA GLU A 145 24.21 -16.97 25.90
C GLU A 145 23.47 -15.94 25.02
N PRO A 146 22.36 -16.32 24.37
CA PRO A 146 21.67 -15.46 23.43
C PRO A 146 21.03 -14.25 24.14
N VAL A 147 21.39 -13.03 23.69
CA VAL A 147 20.91 -11.73 24.23
C VAL A 147 19.41 -11.48 23.97
N PHE A 148 18.79 -12.27 23.11
CA PHE A 148 17.36 -12.25 22.88
C PHE A 148 16.83 -13.68 23.08
N ASP A 149 15.81 -13.82 23.94
CA ASP A 149 14.91 -14.99 24.01
C ASP A 149 14.04 -15.05 22.74
N ALA A 150 14.69 -15.01 21.56
CA ALA A 150 14.03 -15.29 20.31
C ALA A 150 13.67 -16.77 20.32
N PRO A 151 12.38 -17.13 20.17
CA PRO A 151 12.00 -18.52 20.04
C PRO A 151 12.88 -19.16 18.96
N PRO A 152 13.48 -20.34 19.20
CA PRO A 152 14.22 -21.04 18.17
C PRO A 152 13.31 -21.14 16.95
N PHE A 153 13.82 -20.81 15.77
CA PHE A 153 13.03 -20.80 14.54
C PHE A 153 12.29 -22.12 14.44
N THR A 154 10.99 -22.09 14.73
CA THR A 154 10.11 -23.24 14.57
C THR A 154 10.27 -23.69 13.13
N ASP A 155 10.54 -24.98 12.92
CA ASP A 155 10.79 -25.58 11.60
C ASP A 155 9.95 -24.89 10.53
N ILE A 156 10.58 -24.03 9.74
CA ILE A 156 9.89 -23.31 8.68
C ILE A 156 9.43 -24.41 7.73
N SER A 157 8.11 -24.59 7.62
CA SER A 157 7.57 -25.66 6.79
C SER A 157 8.13 -25.54 5.37
N LYS A 158 8.44 -26.68 4.75
CA LYS A 158 8.98 -26.72 3.38
C LYS A 158 8.09 -25.96 2.39
N GLU A 159 6.80 -25.89 2.67
CA GLU A 159 5.80 -25.12 1.94
C GLU A 159 6.06 -23.60 1.99
N ARG A 160 6.42 -23.06 3.16
CA ARG A 160 6.78 -21.63 3.30
C ARG A 160 8.08 -21.31 2.56
N LEU A 161 9.08 -22.21 2.61
CA LEU A 161 10.31 -22.05 1.84
C LEU A 161 10.03 -22.10 0.34
N GLN A 162 9.18 -23.04 -0.10
CA GLN A 162 8.77 -23.16 -1.49
C GLN A 162 8.05 -21.89 -1.98
N TRP A 163 7.19 -21.31 -1.14
CA TRP A 163 6.50 -20.06 -1.45
C TRP A 163 7.46 -18.88 -1.58
N VAL A 164 8.45 -18.75 -0.68
CA VAL A 164 9.46 -17.69 -0.77
C VAL A 164 10.30 -17.84 -2.04
N LEU A 165 10.69 -19.07 -2.39
CA LEU A 165 11.43 -19.34 -3.63
C LEU A 165 10.60 -19.00 -4.88
N ASP A 166 9.32 -19.37 -4.90
CA ASP A 166 8.39 -19.04 -6.00
C ASP A 166 8.18 -17.52 -6.13
N MET A 167 8.09 -16.80 -5.00
CA MET A 167 7.99 -15.34 -5.00
C MET A 167 9.25 -14.66 -5.57
N ILE A 168 10.44 -15.15 -5.22
CA ILE A 168 11.71 -14.62 -5.74
C ILE A 168 11.82 -14.88 -7.26
N ASP A 169 11.43 -16.08 -7.71
CA ASP A 169 11.47 -16.45 -9.12
C ASP A 169 10.47 -15.64 -9.97
N LYS A 170 9.25 -15.44 -9.47
CA LYS A 170 8.26 -14.55 -10.09
C LYS A 170 8.77 -13.11 -10.22
N ASN A 171 9.44 -12.61 -9.18
CA ASN A 171 9.98 -11.25 -9.20
C ASN A 171 11.18 -11.13 -10.18
N ARG A 172 11.99 -12.19 -10.34
CA ARG A 172 13.03 -12.24 -11.37
C ARG A 172 12.44 -12.26 -12.78
N ARG A 173 11.40 -13.06 -13.03
CA ARG A 173 10.72 -13.12 -14.33
C ARG A 173 10.10 -11.77 -14.70
N HIS A 174 9.51 -11.07 -13.73
CA HIS A 174 8.99 -9.71 -13.93
C HIS A 174 10.09 -8.71 -14.33
N LYS A 175 11.28 -8.81 -13.73
CA LYS A 175 12.44 -7.97 -14.10
C LYS A 175 13.04 -8.31 -15.46
N ILE A 176 13.05 -9.58 -15.86
CA ILE A 176 13.54 -10.02 -17.18
C ILE A 176 12.58 -9.60 -18.28
N CYS A 177 11.27 -9.75 -18.07
CA CYS A 177 10.23 -9.28 -19.00
C CYS A 177 10.30 -7.76 -19.20
N ARG A 178 10.57 -7.00 -18.13
CA ARG A 178 10.79 -5.55 -18.20
C ARG A 178 12.00 -5.16 -19.05
N ARG A 179 13.10 -5.94 -19.02
CA ARG A 179 14.30 -5.70 -19.84
C ARG A 179 14.10 -6.07 -21.31
N SER A 180 13.39 -7.17 -21.60
CA SER A 180 13.07 -7.55 -22.99
C SER A 180 12.06 -6.59 -23.65
N ALA A 181 11.23 -5.89 -22.86
CA ALA A 181 10.33 -4.85 -23.35
C ALA A 181 11.05 -3.53 -23.68
N GLU A 182 12.26 -3.30 -23.14
CA GLU A 182 13.08 -2.12 -23.43
C GLU A 182 13.88 -2.26 -24.74
N GLU A 183 14.09 -3.48 -25.27
CA GLU A 183 14.85 -3.73 -26.52
C GLU A 183 14.00 -3.66 -27.81
N GLN A 184 12.66 -3.71 -27.72
CA GLN A 184 11.81 -3.50 -28.90
C GLN A 184 11.32 -2.05 -28.93
N GLY A 185 11.80 -1.30 -29.92
CA GLY A 185 11.50 0.11 -30.18
C GLY A 185 10.04 0.42 -30.52
N LYS A 186 9.12 0.11 -29.60
CA LYS A 186 7.80 0.71 -29.49
C LYS A 186 7.82 1.44 -28.17
N SER A 187 7.62 2.77 -28.22
CA SER A 187 7.72 3.67 -27.07
C SER A 187 7.11 3.01 -25.84
N THR A 188 7.86 2.88 -24.74
CA THR A 188 7.42 2.26 -23.49
C THR A 188 6.08 2.83 -23.00
N ALA A 189 5.78 4.09 -23.36
CA ALA A 189 4.51 4.73 -23.09
C ALA A 189 3.32 4.14 -23.88
N ASP A 190 3.53 3.66 -25.11
CA ASP A 190 2.50 3.03 -25.94
C ASP A 190 2.20 1.61 -25.45
N ALA A 191 3.22 0.84 -25.05
CA ALA A 191 3.01 -0.47 -24.44
C ALA A 191 2.25 -0.37 -23.10
N ILE A 192 2.59 0.61 -22.26
CA ILE A 192 1.86 0.88 -21.01
C ILE A 192 0.42 1.33 -21.29
N ARG A 193 0.17 2.08 -22.37
CA ARG A 193 -1.18 2.51 -22.76
C ARG A 193 -2.03 1.34 -23.22
N ASP A 194 -1.48 0.49 -24.09
CA ASP A 194 -2.18 -0.69 -24.61
C ASP A 194 -2.54 -1.64 -23.45
N ASP A 195 -1.63 -1.89 -22.50
CA ASP A 195 -1.90 -2.70 -21.30
C ASP A 195 -2.98 -2.07 -20.39
N ALA A 196 -2.98 -0.75 -20.23
CA ALA A 196 -4.00 -0.05 -19.46
C ALA A 196 -5.38 -0.13 -20.11
N GLU A 197 -5.46 -0.02 -21.45
CA GLU A 197 -6.72 -0.16 -22.19
C GLU A 197 -7.34 -1.55 -22.00
N VAL A 198 -6.54 -2.62 -22.07
CA VAL A 198 -7.00 -4.00 -21.83
C VAL A 198 -7.54 -4.19 -20.41
N ILE A 199 -6.89 -3.61 -19.40
CA ILE A 199 -7.35 -3.69 -18.01
C ILE A 199 -8.67 -2.93 -17.81
N ILE A 200 -8.79 -1.74 -18.41
CA ILE A 200 -10.01 -0.93 -18.34
C ILE A 200 -11.18 -1.67 -19.01
N GLU A 201 -10.94 -2.30 -20.17
CA GLU A 201 -11.96 -3.09 -20.86
C GLU A 201 -12.41 -4.30 -20.03
N ALA A 202 -11.47 -5.05 -19.46
CA ALA A 202 -11.78 -6.19 -18.60
C ALA A 202 -12.54 -5.80 -17.32
N ALA A 203 -12.17 -4.67 -16.71
CA ALA A 203 -12.86 -4.13 -15.54
C ALA A 203 -14.28 -3.67 -15.88
N SER A 204 -14.47 -3.04 -17.04
CA SER A 204 -15.77 -2.63 -17.56
C SER A 204 -16.67 -3.84 -17.81
N ASP A 205 -16.17 -4.88 -18.48
CA ASP A 205 -16.91 -6.13 -18.72
C ASP A 205 -17.33 -6.80 -17.41
N ALA A 206 -16.42 -6.90 -16.44
CA ALA A 206 -16.73 -7.45 -15.12
C ALA A 206 -17.80 -6.63 -14.38
N CYS A 207 -17.70 -5.30 -14.43
CA CYS A 207 -18.69 -4.40 -13.85
C CYS A 207 -20.06 -4.59 -14.51
N GLN A 208 -20.11 -4.66 -15.84
CA GLN A 208 -21.34 -4.84 -16.60
C GLN A 208 -21.97 -6.23 -16.38
N LYS A 209 -21.16 -7.27 -16.23
CA LYS A 209 -21.63 -8.61 -15.86
C LYS A 209 -22.21 -8.64 -14.45
N SER A 210 -21.54 -7.97 -13.50
CA SER A 210 -22.02 -7.89 -12.12
C SER A 210 -23.32 -7.06 -11.99
N SER A 211 -23.45 -5.96 -12.75
CA SER A 211 -24.67 -5.15 -12.76
C SER A 211 -25.85 -5.91 -13.36
N ALA A 212 -25.64 -6.64 -14.46
CA ALA A 212 -26.66 -7.48 -15.08
C ALA A 212 -27.09 -8.66 -14.18
N ALA A 213 -26.18 -9.19 -13.36
CA ALA A 213 -26.53 -10.20 -12.36
C ALA A 213 -27.42 -9.61 -11.25
N LEU A 214 -27.04 -8.44 -10.72
CA LEU A 214 -27.82 -7.76 -9.68
C LEU A 214 -29.23 -7.38 -10.15
N THR A 215 -29.40 -6.94 -11.40
CA THR A 215 -30.74 -6.63 -11.93
C THR A 215 -31.64 -7.87 -11.96
N ARG A 216 -31.10 -9.05 -12.29
CA ARG A 216 -31.86 -10.31 -12.27
C ARG A 216 -32.26 -10.71 -10.85
N GLU A 217 -31.32 -10.62 -9.90
CA GLU A 217 -31.62 -10.89 -8.48
C GLU A 217 -32.69 -9.94 -7.93
N LEU A 218 -32.64 -8.65 -8.32
CA LEU A 218 -33.65 -7.67 -7.93
C LEU A 218 -35.02 -7.97 -8.54
N GLU A 219 -35.08 -8.39 -9.81
CA GLU A 219 -36.34 -8.81 -10.45
C GLU A 219 -36.97 -10.02 -9.74
N ASP A 220 -36.14 -11.00 -9.37
CA ASP A 220 -36.59 -12.19 -8.63
C ASP A 220 -37.09 -11.83 -7.22
N VAL A 221 -36.39 -10.94 -6.51
CA VAL A 221 -36.84 -10.42 -5.22
C VAL A 221 -38.16 -9.67 -5.39
N ALA A 222 -38.25 -8.76 -6.36
CA ALA A 222 -39.46 -7.98 -6.64
C ALA A 222 -40.66 -8.88 -6.98
N PHE A 223 -40.44 -9.94 -7.76
CA PHE A 223 -41.48 -10.92 -8.08
C PHE A 223 -41.99 -11.64 -6.83
N ARG A 224 -41.10 -12.10 -5.94
CA ARG A 224 -41.49 -12.71 -4.66
C ARG A 224 -42.33 -11.75 -3.80
N TRP A 225 -41.91 -10.49 -3.68
CA TRP A 225 -42.69 -9.49 -2.94
C TRP A 225 -44.06 -9.22 -3.55
N ARG A 226 -44.18 -9.24 -4.88
CA ARG A 226 -45.46 -9.06 -5.57
C ARG A 226 -46.45 -10.18 -5.23
N TRP A 227 -45.99 -11.43 -5.14
CA TRP A 227 -46.82 -12.55 -4.71
C TRP A 227 -47.21 -12.46 -3.24
N ILE A 228 -46.27 -12.07 -2.36
CA ILE A 228 -46.55 -11.90 -0.93
C ILE A 228 -47.59 -10.81 -0.70
N ILE A 229 -47.42 -9.64 -1.31
CA ILE A 229 -48.35 -8.51 -1.20
C ILE A 229 -49.70 -8.86 -1.83
N GLY A 230 -49.69 -9.46 -3.04
CA GLY A 230 -50.92 -9.89 -3.72
C GLY A 230 -51.71 -10.91 -2.90
N GLY A 231 -51.03 -11.89 -2.30
CA GLY A 231 -51.63 -12.88 -1.41
C GLY A 231 -52.23 -12.24 -0.15
N ALA A 232 -51.52 -11.32 0.50
CA ALA A 232 -52.02 -10.62 1.68
C ALA A 232 -53.26 -9.76 1.37
N VAL A 233 -53.24 -9.01 0.27
CA VAL A 233 -54.39 -8.21 -0.19
C VAL A 233 -55.58 -9.12 -0.54
N GLY A 234 -55.33 -10.23 -1.25
CA GLY A 234 -56.36 -11.21 -1.59
C GLY A 234 -57.02 -11.83 -0.36
N ALA A 235 -56.23 -12.23 0.65
CA ALA A 235 -56.74 -12.76 1.90
C ALA A 235 -57.59 -11.72 2.66
N ALA A 236 -57.13 -10.46 2.74
CA ALA A 236 -57.89 -9.39 3.39
C ALA A 236 -59.23 -9.11 2.68
N LEU A 237 -59.26 -9.15 1.34
CA LEU A 237 -60.48 -9.03 0.55
C LEU A 237 -61.43 -10.22 0.80
N ALA A 238 -60.92 -11.44 0.85
CA ALA A 238 -61.74 -12.62 1.14
C ALA A 238 -62.40 -12.55 2.53
N VAL A 239 -61.66 -12.13 3.56
CA VAL A 239 -62.20 -11.93 4.91
C VAL A 239 -63.28 -10.84 4.91
N ARG A 240 -63.05 -9.72 4.21
CA ARG A 240 -64.06 -8.65 4.09
C ARG A 240 -65.33 -9.12 3.37
N CYS A 241 -65.18 -9.86 2.27
CA CYS A 241 -66.32 -10.42 1.54
C CYS A 241 -67.11 -11.42 2.39
N ALA A 242 -66.42 -12.31 3.12
CA ALA A 242 -67.07 -13.25 4.03
C ALA A 242 -67.84 -12.53 5.15
N ALA A 243 -67.24 -11.52 5.78
CA ALA A 243 -67.90 -10.71 6.80
C ALA A 243 -69.14 -9.98 6.26
N ALA A 244 -69.06 -9.42 5.05
CA ALA A 244 -70.19 -8.75 4.40
C ALA A 244 -71.32 -9.73 4.07
N ALA A 245 -71.00 -10.93 3.57
CA ALA A 245 -71.99 -11.97 3.30
C ALA A 245 -72.71 -12.44 4.58
N ILE A 246 -71.97 -12.62 5.68
CA ILE A 246 -72.54 -12.94 6.99
C ILE A 246 -73.48 -11.83 7.46
N PHE A 247 -73.07 -10.56 7.34
CA PHE A 247 -73.90 -9.42 7.74
C PHE A 247 -75.20 -9.32 6.93
N LEU A 248 -75.13 -9.47 5.61
CA LEU A 248 -76.29 -9.49 4.72
C LEU A 248 -77.23 -10.66 5.03
N CYS A 249 -76.68 -11.85 5.33
CA CYS A 249 -77.47 -13.02 5.70
C CYS A 249 -78.23 -12.81 7.02
N LEU A 250 -77.57 -12.25 8.04
CA LEU A 250 -78.21 -11.90 9.31
C LEU A 250 -79.33 -10.85 9.12
N GLN A 251 -79.08 -9.83 8.30
CA GLN A 251 -80.09 -8.80 8.02
C GLN A 251 -81.29 -9.36 7.25
N TYR A 252 -81.06 -10.28 6.31
CA TYR A 252 -82.11 -10.99 5.59
C TYR A 252 -82.98 -11.85 6.53
N LEU A 253 -82.36 -12.62 7.42
CA LEU A 253 -83.06 -13.44 8.42
C LEU A 253 -83.91 -12.59 9.39
N LEU A 254 -83.36 -11.46 9.85
CA LEU A 254 -84.09 -10.50 10.70
C LEU A 254 -85.30 -9.89 9.98
N CYS A 255 -85.16 -9.55 8.69
CA CYS A 255 -86.26 -9.07 7.88
C CYS A 255 -87.34 -10.13 7.68
N ALA A 256 -86.96 -11.37 7.36
CA ALA A 256 -87.91 -12.48 7.21
C ALA A 256 -88.69 -12.75 8.51
N ALA A 257 -88.01 -12.76 9.65
CA ALA A 257 -88.66 -12.93 10.96
C ALA A 257 -89.67 -11.82 11.26
N ARG A 258 -89.34 -10.55 10.97
CA ARG A 258 -90.26 -9.42 11.14
C ARG A 258 -91.47 -9.49 10.20
N CYS A 259 -91.29 -9.92 8.96
CA CYS A 259 -92.37 -10.08 8.00
C CYS A 259 -93.36 -11.19 8.39
N CYS A 260 -92.87 -12.30 8.98
CA CYS A 260 -93.74 -13.37 9.46
C CYS A 260 -94.61 -12.95 10.65
N CYS A 261 -94.11 -12.08 11.54
CA CYS A 261 -94.89 -11.61 12.69
C CYS A 261 -96.03 -10.63 12.35
N VAL A 262 -96.02 -9.99 11.18
CA VAL A 262 -97.05 -9.00 10.78
C VAL A 262 -98.23 -9.65 10.03
N ARG A 263 -98.13 -10.94 9.68
CA ARG A 263 -99.11 -11.63 8.83
C ARG A 263 -99.88 -12.76 9.53
N CYS A 264 -99.80 -12.83 10.87
CA CYS A 264 -100.58 -13.72 11.72
C CYS A 264 -101.64 -12.94 12.50
#